data_AF-A0A2E1W2I5-F1
#
_entry.id   AF-A0A2E1W2I5-F1
#
_cell.length_a   1.000
_cell.length_b   1.000
_cell.length_c   1.000
_cell.angle_alpha   90.00
_cell.angle_beta   90.00
_cell.angle_gamma   90.00
#
_symmetry.space_group_name_H-M   'P 1'
#
loop_
_entity.id
_entity.type
_entity.pdbx_description
1 polymer ?
#
loop_
_entity_poly.entity_id
_entity_poly.type
_entity_poly.pdbx_seq_one_letter_code
_entity_poly.pdbx_strand_id
1 'polypeptide(L)'
;MHCDDAGPLVLRRLEGRLGAEDRARLLQHLEHCAGCREELEAQEAVAAMLAMRPTAEVPLGFTDRVVANLKPAPGWLDTVNWRVWTYRLAPISAMLVLLAALGLAPTEAAAPLEFSDLVADWVVEEDSDALPAISVFWGDEVSEDALLEAVLTVNYREPFR
;
A
#
# COMPACT_ATOMS: atom_id res chain seq x y z
N MET A 1 27.73 -13.38 16.50
CA MET A 1 27.02 -14.28 15.57
C MET A 1 27.77 -15.60 15.53
N HIS A 2 27.10 -16.68 15.14
CA HIS A 2 27.76 -17.95 14.86
C HIS A 2 28.17 -18.00 13.38
N CYS A 3 29.13 -18.87 13.05
CA CYS A 3 29.60 -19.02 11.68
C CYS A 3 28.46 -19.42 10.72
N ASP A 4 27.50 -20.22 11.21
CA ASP A 4 26.32 -20.64 10.43
C ASP A 4 25.44 -19.44 10.01
N ASP A 5 25.42 -18.36 10.81
CA ASP A 5 24.66 -17.14 10.51
C ASP A 5 25.38 -16.24 9.49
N ALA A 6 26.69 -16.41 9.32
CA ALA A 6 27.52 -15.53 8.48
C ALA A 6 27.29 -15.80 6.99
N GLY A 7 27.14 -17.06 6.58
CA GLY A 7 26.95 -17.44 5.17
C GLY A 7 25.82 -16.68 4.45
N PRO A 8 24.59 -16.65 5.00
CA PRO A 8 23.49 -15.87 4.42
C PRO A 8 23.73 -14.36 4.35
N LEU A 9 24.54 -13.81 5.27
CA LEU A 9 24.91 -12.39 5.28
C LEU A 9 25.97 -12.08 4.21
N VAL A 10 26.92 -13.00 3.99
CA VAL A 10 27.92 -12.92 2.92
C VAL A 10 27.23 -12.90 1.55
N LEU A 11 26.28 -13.81 1.30
CA LEU A 11 25.54 -13.83 0.03
C LEU A 11 24.76 -12.53 -0.20
N ARG A 12 24.02 -12.06 0.82
CA ARG A 12 23.30 -10.78 0.74
C ARG A 12 24.23 -9.59 0.50
N ARG A 13 25.47 -9.64 0.99
CA ARG A 13 26.50 -8.62 0.72
C ARG A 13 26.86 -8.59 -0.76
N LEU A 14 27.13 -9.75 -1.36
CA LEU A 14 27.52 -9.87 -2.77
C LEU A 14 26.41 -9.42 -3.72
N GLU A 15 25.15 -9.65 -3.34
CA GLU A 15 23.98 -9.20 -4.10
C GLU A 15 23.64 -7.71 -3.88
N GLY A 16 24.37 -7.01 -3.00
CA GLY A 16 24.08 -5.61 -2.66
C GLY A 16 22.80 -5.40 -1.82
N ARG A 17 22.27 -6.45 -1.19
CA ARG A 17 21.02 -6.45 -0.40
C ARG A 17 21.24 -6.42 1.12
N LEU A 18 22.47 -6.22 1.57
CA LEU A 18 22.81 -6.24 3.00
C LEU A 18 22.53 -4.88 3.66
N GLY A 19 21.67 -4.86 4.68
CA GLY A 19 21.39 -3.67 5.48
C GLY A 19 22.58 -3.21 6.33
N ALA A 20 22.56 -1.96 6.80
CA ALA A 20 23.68 -1.36 7.53
C ALA A 20 24.02 -2.08 8.85
N GLU A 21 23.01 -2.49 9.62
CA GLU A 21 23.21 -3.21 10.88
C GLU A 21 23.80 -4.61 10.67
N ASP A 22 23.24 -5.35 9.71
CA ASP A 22 23.71 -6.68 9.32
C ASP A 22 25.14 -6.62 8.77
N ARG A 23 25.49 -5.54 8.07
CA ARG A 23 26.86 -5.28 7.61
C ARG A 23 27.84 -5.05 8.75
N ALA A 24 27.47 -4.25 9.75
CA ALA A 24 28.33 -4.00 10.92
C ALA A 24 28.57 -5.30 11.70
N ARG A 25 27.51 -6.09 11.92
CA ARG A 25 27.61 -7.42 12.53
C ARG A 25 28.56 -8.31 11.75
N LEU A 26 28.37 -8.44 10.43
CA LEU A 26 29.21 -9.27 9.55
C LEU A 26 30.69 -8.87 9.63
N LEU A 27 31.00 -7.57 9.53
CA LEU A 27 32.37 -7.08 9.62
C LEU A 27 33.03 -7.41 10.95
N GLN A 28 32.33 -7.22 12.07
CA GLN A 28 32.83 -7.58 13.40
C GLN A 28 33.20 -9.06 13.50
N HIS A 29 32.41 -9.95 12.90
CA HIS A 29 32.71 -11.38 12.89
C HIS A 29 33.92 -11.71 12.00
N LEU A 30 34.00 -11.09 10.83
CA LEU A 30 35.11 -11.28 9.89
C LEU A 30 36.45 -10.83 10.46
N GLU A 31 36.49 -9.88 11.41
CA GLU A 31 37.73 -9.53 12.11
C GLU A 31 38.31 -10.72 12.91
N HIS A 32 37.44 -11.56 13.47
CA HIS A 32 37.82 -12.59 14.43
C HIS A 32 37.80 -14.02 13.86
N CYS A 33 37.10 -14.25 12.74
CA CYS A 33 36.94 -15.58 12.13
C CYS A 33 37.70 -15.67 10.80
N ALA A 34 38.76 -16.49 10.75
CA ALA A 34 39.52 -16.72 9.52
C ALA A 34 38.76 -17.54 8.48
N GLY A 35 38.01 -18.57 8.90
CA GLY A 35 37.25 -19.42 7.96
C GLY A 35 36.19 -18.63 7.19
N CYS A 36 35.45 -17.75 7.87
CA CYS A 36 34.45 -16.93 7.20
C CYS A 36 35.06 -15.84 6.29
N ARG A 37 36.31 -15.41 6.52
CA ARG A 37 37.03 -14.55 5.58
C ARG A 37 37.41 -15.32 4.31
N GLU A 38 37.92 -16.54 4.46
CA GLU A 38 38.27 -17.39 3.32
C GLU A 38 37.04 -17.72 2.46
N GLU A 39 35.90 -18.00 3.09
CA GLU A 39 34.63 -18.19 2.38
C GLU A 39 34.18 -16.93 1.62
N LEU A 40 34.30 -15.75 2.24
CA LEU A 40 33.99 -14.48 1.58
C LEU A 40 34.89 -14.27 0.34
N GLU A 41 36.20 -14.46 0.49
CA GLU A 41 37.16 -14.34 -0.61
C GLU A 41 36.86 -15.31 -1.75
N ALA A 42 36.53 -16.56 -1.43
CA ALA A 42 36.14 -17.56 -2.41
C ALA A 42 34.88 -17.15 -3.18
N GLN A 43 33.86 -16.64 -2.48
CA GLN A 43 32.63 -16.17 -3.13
C GLN A 43 32.85 -14.90 -3.96
N GLU A 44 33.69 -13.96 -3.50
CA GLU A 44 34.09 -12.78 -4.27
C GLU A 44 34.83 -13.17 -5.56
N ALA A 45 35.71 -14.17 -5.51
CA ALA A 45 36.40 -14.70 -6.69
C ALA A 45 35.41 -15.31 -7.70
N VAL A 46 34.43 -16.09 -7.24
CA VAL A 46 33.36 -16.64 -8.10
C VAL A 46 32.51 -15.53 -8.70
N ALA A 47 32.11 -14.53 -7.91
CA ALA A 47 31.34 -13.39 -8.38
C ALA A 47 32.10 -12.60 -9.46
N ALA A 48 33.40 -12.37 -9.26
CA ALA A 48 34.27 -11.74 -10.25
C ALA A 48 34.37 -12.58 -11.54
N MET A 49 34.50 -13.91 -11.41
CA MET A 49 34.50 -14.82 -12.56
C MET A 49 33.20 -14.74 -13.36
N LEU A 50 32.06 -14.69 -12.69
CA LEU A 50 30.76 -14.56 -13.34
C LEU A 50 30.57 -13.18 -13.99
N ALA A 51 31.07 -12.12 -13.35
CA ALA A 51 31.01 -10.76 -13.88
C ALA A 51 31.82 -10.56 -15.17
N MET A 52 32.85 -11.40 -15.41
CA MET A 52 33.62 -11.37 -16.66
C MET A 52 32.85 -11.93 -17.87
N ARG A 53 31.69 -12.57 -17.68
CA ARG A 53 30.92 -13.09 -18.81
C ARG A 53 30.33 -11.95 -19.65
N PRO A 54 30.27 -12.12 -20.99
CA PRO A 54 29.63 -11.15 -21.85
C PRO A 54 28.14 -11.06 -21.49
N THR A 55 27.64 -9.83 -21.38
CA THR A 55 26.20 -9.58 -21.23
C THR A 55 25.48 -10.13 -22.45
N ALA A 56 24.56 -11.07 -22.23
CA ALA A 56 23.72 -11.58 -23.30
C ALA A 56 22.67 -10.52 -23.68
N GLU A 57 22.52 -10.25 -24.97
CA GLU A 57 21.40 -9.43 -25.45
C GLU A 57 20.08 -10.14 -25.18
N VAL A 58 19.13 -9.40 -24.61
CA VAL A 58 17.80 -9.91 -24.30
C VAL A 58 16.99 -9.99 -25.61
N PRO A 59 16.40 -11.16 -25.95
CA PRO A 59 15.59 -11.27 -27.17
C PRO A 59 14.38 -10.32 -27.15
N LEU A 60 14.00 -9.82 -28.32
CA LEU A 60 12.80 -9.00 -28.49
C LEU A 60 11.56 -9.72 -27.91
N GLY A 61 10.71 -8.96 -27.22
CA GLY A 61 9.50 -9.46 -26.55
C GLY A 61 9.73 -10.38 -25.35
N PHE A 62 10.97 -10.46 -24.80
CA PHE A 62 11.22 -11.25 -23.59
C PHE A 62 10.39 -10.75 -22.40
N THR A 63 10.34 -9.44 -22.17
CA THR A 63 9.55 -8.84 -21.09
C THR A 63 8.08 -9.22 -21.22
N ASP A 64 7.51 -9.14 -22.43
CA ASP A 64 6.10 -9.49 -22.67
C ASP A 64 5.84 -10.97 -22.37
N ARG A 65 6.74 -11.87 -22.81
CA ARG A 65 6.65 -13.30 -22.51
C ARG A 65 6.74 -13.59 -21.02
N VAL A 66 7.63 -12.90 -20.30
CA VAL A 66 7.76 -13.07 -18.84
C VAL A 66 6.50 -12.58 -18.14
N VAL A 67 6.04 -11.36 -18.46
CA VAL A 67 4.85 -10.75 -17.86
C VAL A 67 3.60 -11.60 -18.12
N ALA A 68 3.43 -12.13 -19.34
CA ALA A 68 2.31 -13.00 -19.67
C ALA A 68 2.30 -14.33 -18.88
N ASN A 69 3.47 -14.80 -18.41
CA ASN A 69 3.59 -16.03 -17.62
C ASN A 69 3.60 -15.77 -16.10
N LEU A 70 3.69 -14.52 -15.65
CA LEU A 70 3.56 -14.19 -14.24
C LEU A 70 2.10 -14.34 -13.83
N LYS A 71 1.85 -15.14 -12.80
CA LYS A 71 0.53 -15.14 -12.14
C LYS A 71 0.37 -13.78 -11.45
N PRO A 72 -0.71 -13.03 -11.70
CA PRO A 72 -0.96 -11.80 -10.97
C PRO A 72 -1.04 -12.13 -9.48
N ALA A 73 -0.33 -11.37 -8.66
CA ALA A 73 -0.51 -11.44 -7.22
C ALA A 73 -1.97 -11.06 -6.92
N PRO A 74 -2.68 -11.80 -6.06
CA PRO A 74 -4.07 -11.48 -5.75
C PRO A 74 -4.14 -10.06 -5.21
N GLY A 75 -4.82 -9.19 -5.93
CA GLY A 75 -5.02 -7.81 -5.49
C GLY A 75 -6.01 -7.78 -4.32
N TRP A 76 -5.97 -6.73 -3.50
CA TRP A 76 -7.04 -6.49 -2.53
C TRP A 76 -8.41 -6.33 -3.21
N LEU A 77 -8.43 -5.92 -4.48
CA LEU A 77 -9.66 -5.89 -5.29
C LEU A 77 -10.14 -7.28 -5.74
N ASP A 78 -9.25 -8.27 -5.85
CA ASP A 78 -9.67 -9.67 -6.12
C ASP A 78 -10.40 -10.27 -4.91
N THR A 79 -10.14 -9.79 -3.69
CA THR A 79 -10.92 -10.20 -2.50
C THR A 79 -12.27 -9.48 -2.46
N VAL A 80 -12.35 -8.27 -3.00
CA VAL A 80 -13.60 -7.52 -3.28
C VAL A 80 -14.19 -7.96 -4.63
N ASN A 81 -14.23 -9.27 -4.87
CA ASN A 81 -14.95 -9.79 -6.03
C ASN A 81 -16.46 -9.63 -5.78
N TRP A 82 -17.01 -8.48 -6.19
CA TRP A 82 -18.41 -8.11 -6.06
C TRP A 82 -19.36 -9.23 -6.50
N ARG A 83 -18.99 -10.03 -7.51
CA ARG A 83 -19.78 -11.17 -7.96
C ARG A 83 -19.78 -12.31 -6.92
N VAL A 84 -18.65 -12.64 -6.34
CA VAL A 84 -18.56 -13.69 -5.30
C VAL A 84 -19.27 -13.25 -4.01
N TRP A 85 -19.13 -11.99 -3.63
CA TRP A 85 -19.82 -11.43 -2.46
C TRP A 85 -21.33 -11.40 -2.65
N THR A 86 -21.84 -10.96 -3.81
CA THR A 86 -23.29 -10.95 -4.08
C THR A 86 -23.88 -12.36 -4.07
N TYR A 87 -23.23 -13.35 -4.68
CA TYR A 87 -23.70 -14.75 -4.61
C TYR A 87 -23.68 -15.32 -3.19
N ARG A 88 -22.66 -14.99 -2.38
CA ARG A 88 -22.55 -15.47 -1.00
C ARG A 88 -23.53 -14.79 -0.04
N LEU A 89 -23.88 -13.54 -0.32
CA LEU A 89 -24.81 -12.76 0.52
C LEU A 89 -26.28 -12.95 0.11
N ALA A 90 -26.57 -13.46 -1.09
CA ALA A 90 -27.92 -13.77 -1.55
C ALA A 90 -28.76 -14.65 -0.59
N PRO A 91 -28.26 -15.76 0.00
CA PRO A 91 -29.05 -16.52 0.96
C PRO A 91 -29.26 -15.77 2.29
N ILE A 92 -28.30 -14.93 2.69
CA ILE A 92 -28.40 -14.13 3.92
C ILE A 92 -29.48 -13.05 3.75
N SER A 93 -29.47 -12.33 2.62
CA SER A 93 -30.51 -11.34 2.34
C SER A 93 -31.89 -11.98 2.20
N ALA A 94 -31.99 -13.12 1.52
CA ALA A 94 -33.25 -13.86 1.41
C ALA A 94 -33.79 -14.28 2.79
N MET A 95 -32.91 -14.78 3.68
CA MET A 95 -33.27 -15.14 5.05
C MET A 95 -33.72 -13.93 5.86
N LEU A 96 -33.02 -12.80 5.77
CA LEU A 96 -33.38 -11.56 6.46
C LEU A 96 -34.74 -11.03 5.98
N VAL A 97 -35.00 -11.04 4.67
CA VAL A 97 -36.30 -10.67 4.10
C VAL A 97 -37.41 -11.59 4.60
N LEU A 98 -37.15 -12.90 4.70
CA LEU A 98 -38.09 -13.90 5.23
C LEU A 98 -38.39 -13.65 6.71
N LEU A 99 -37.36 -13.40 7.53
CA LEU A 99 -37.51 -13.09 8.95
C LEU A 99 -38.26 -11.78 9.18
N ALA A 100 -37.99 -10.75 8.37
CA ALA A 100 -38.71 -9.48 8.40
C ALA A 100 -40.18 -9.66 7.99
N ALA A 101 -40.47 -10.42 6.92
CA ALA A 101 -41.82 -10.67 6.43
C ALA A 101 -42.67 -11.48 7.44
N LEU A 102 -42.04 -12.37 8.21
CA LEU A 102 -42.71 -13.14 9.25
C LEU A 102 -42.85 -12.38 10.59
N GLY A 103 -42.26 -11.19 10.73
CA GLY A 103 -42.30 -10.40 11.96
C GLY A 103 -41.46 -10.98 13.10
N LEU A 104 -40.47 -11.84 12.80
CA LEU A 104 -39.55 -12.41 13.80
C LEU A 104 -38.31 -11.54 14.03
N ALA A 105 -38.14 -10.46 13.28
CA ALA A 105 -37.06 -9.50 13.45
C ALA A 105 -37.56 -8.27 14.22
N PRO A 106 -36.78 -7.72 15.18
CA PRO A 106 -37.06 -6.42 15.76
C PRO A 106 -36.95 -5.36 14.67
N THR A 107 -38.10 -4.94 14.13
CA THR A 107 -38.21 -3.81 13.19
C THR A 107 -38.47 -2.51 13.94
N GLU A 108 -37.83 -2.33 15.10
CA GLU A 108 -37.71 -0.99 15.66
C GLU A 108 -36.94 -0.18 14.62
N ALA A 109 -37.67 0.59 13.83
CA ALA A 109 -37.08 1.55 12.93
C ALA A 109 -36.18 2.41 13.82
N ALA A 110 -34.86 2.29 13.62
CA ALA A 110 -33.95 3.29 14.13
C ALA A 110 -34.56 4.63 13.71
N ALA A 111 -34.74 5.53 14.69
CA ALA A 111 -35.31 6.84 14.43
C ALA A 111 -34.61 7.41 13.19
N PRO A 112 -35.37 7.95 12.20
CA PRO A 112 -34.77 8.47 11.00
C PRO A 112 -33.67 9.45 11.42
N LEU A 113 -32.43 9.10 11.11
CA LEU A 113 -31.31 9.99 11.30
C LEU A 113 -31.53 11.13 10.31
N GLU A 114 -31.95 12.27 10.83
CA GLU A 114 -32.09 13.48 10.06
C GLU A 114 -30.69 13.86 9.57
N PHE A 115 -30.54 14.08 8.26
CA PHE A 115 -29.25 14.41 7.66
C PHE A 115 -28.63 15.66 8.31
N SER A 116 -29.49 16.55 8.82
CA SER A 116 -29.10 17.74 9.58
C SER A 116 -28.31 17.42 10.87
N ASP A 117 -28.66 16.36 11.61
CA ASP A 117 -27.94 15.94 12.83
C ASP A 117 -26.56 15.36 12.49
N LEU A 118 -26.46 14.65 11.37
CA LEU A 118 -25.19 14.07 10.92
C LEU A 118 -24.25 15.15 10.39
N VAL A 119 -24.79 16.17 9.72
CA VAL A 119 -24.01 17.33 9.28
C VAL A 119 -23.54 18.15 10.47
N ALA A 120 -24.36 18.33 11.50
CA ALA A 120 -23.98 19.08 12.70
C ALA A 120 -22.76 18.49 13.44
N ASP A 121 -22.59 17.17 13.44
CA ASP A 121 -21.44 16.49 14.06
C ASP A 121 -20.13 16.67 13.25
N TRP A 122 -20.25 16.87 11.94
CA TRP A 122 -19.11 17.06 11.03
C TRP A 122 -18.83 18.54 10.71
N VAL A 123 -19.72 19.46 11.13
CA VAL A 123 -19.45 20.90 11.09
C VAL A 123 -18.42 21.18 12.18
N VAL A 124 -17.17 21.32 11.75
CA VAL A 124 -16.15 22.02 12.53
C VAL A 124 -16.68 23.44 12.78
N GLU A 125 -16.79 23.86 14.04
CA GLU A 125 -17.04 25.27 14.38
C GLU A 125 -15.88 26.10 13.82
N GLU A 126 -16.04 26.58 12.60
CA GLU A 126 -15.05 27.38 11.89
C GLU A 126 -15.39 28.86 12.12
N ASP A 127 -14.46 29.58 12.72
CA ASP A 127 -14.40 31.04 12.76
C ASP A 127 -14.81 31.58 11.38
N SER A 128 -15.78 32.49 11.36
CA SER A 128 -16.60 32.87 10.19
C SER A 128 -15.87 33.54 9.02
N ASP A 129 -14.54 33.51 8.98
CA ASP A 129 -13.73 34.25 8.01
C ASP A 129 -12.98 33.37 7.00
N ALA A 130 -13.11 32.04 7.05
CA ALA A 130 -12.49 31.17 6.05
C ALA A 130 -13.38 29.96 5.70
N LEU A 131 -14.40 30.16 4.88
CA LEU A 131 -15.08 29.02 4.26
C LEU A 131 -14.09 28.25 3.38
N PRO A 132 -13.94 26.92 3.53
CA PRO A 132 -13.02 26.15 2.73
C PRO A 132 -13.43 26.24 1.26
N ALA A 133 -12.47 26.53 0.38
CA ALA A 133 -12.68 26.75 -1.06
C ALA A 133 -13.49 25.64 -1.75
N ILE A 134 -13.52 24.43 -1.18
CA ILE A 134 -14.33 23.32 -1.68
C ILE A 134 -15.84 23.58 -1.63
N SER A 135 -16.32 24.45 -0.74
CA SER A 135 -17.73 24.82 -0.63
C SER A 135 -18.23 25.68 -1.81
N VAL A 136 -17.34 26.47 -2.41
CA VAL A 136 -17.65 27.32 -3.58
C VAL A 136 -17.97 26.47 -4.81
N PHE A 137 -17.41 25.26 -4.93
CA PHE A 137 -17.66 24.36 -6.06
C PHE A 137 -19.07 23.78 -6.12
N TRP A 138 -19.84 23.85 -5.03
CA TRP A 138 -21.20 23.30 -4.94
C TRP A 138 -22.29 24.37 -5.08
N GLY A 139 -21.92 25.62 -5.36
CA GLY A 139 -22.86 26.69 -5.68
C GLY A 139 -23.53 26.47 -7.05
N ASP A 140 -24.79 26.88 -7.18
CA ASP A 140 -25.60 26.68 -8.39
C ASP A 140 -25.16 27.58 -9.56
N GLU A 141 -24.50 28.71 -9.27
CA GLU A 141 -23.87 29.59 -10.26
C GLU A 141 -22.46 29.96 -9.79
N VAL A 142 -21.43 29.34 -10.40
CA VAL A 142 -20.03 29.63 -10.07
C VAL A 142 -19.34 30.18 -11.32
N SER A 143 -18.86 31.43 -11.26
CA SER A 143 -18.06 32.01 -12.34
C SER A 143 -16.64 31.42 -12.32
N GLU A 144 -16.07 31.20 -13.52
CA GLU A 144 -14.71 30.63 -13.66
C GLU A 144 -13.65 31.47 -12.93
N ASP A 145 -13.82 32.80 -12.94
CA ASP A 145 -12.92 33.73 -12.26
C ASP A 145 -12.94 33.56 -10.73
N ALA A 146 -14.11 33.29 -10.14
CA ALA A 146 -14.25 33.05 -8.70
C ALA A 146 -13.62 31.73 -8.26
N LEU A 147 -13.68 30.69 -9.11
CA LEU A 147 -12.99 29.42 -8.85
C LEU A 147 -11.47 29.58 -8.88
N LEU A 148 -10.95 30.32 -9.85
CA LEU A 148 -9.52 30.56 -10.00
C LEU A 148 -8.96 31.39 -8.82
N GLU A 149 -9.68 32.43 -8.40
CA GLU A 149 -9.27 33.24 -7.26
C GLU A 149 -9.30 32.44 -5.94
N ALA A 150 -10.31 31.58 -5.74
CA ALA A 150 -10.40 30.71 -4.56
C ALA A 150 -9.25 29.69 -4.50
N VAL A 151 -8.89 29.05 -5.63
CA VAL A 151 -7.76 28.11 -5.67
C VAL A 151 -6.42 28.80 -5.40
N LEU A 152 -6.24 30.03 -5.89
CA LEU A 152 -4.98 30.77 -5.78
C LEU A 152 -4.78 31.45 -4.42
N THR A 153 -5.86 31.75 -3.70
CA THR A 153 -5.81 32.41 -2.38
C THR A 153 -5.85 31.44 -1.21
N VAL A 154 -6.07 30.14 -1.45
CA VAL A 154 -5.93 29.09 -0.42
C VAL A 154 -4.49 29.06 0.09
N ASN A 155 -4.32 29.61 1.28
CA ASN A 155 -3.05 29.59 2.00
C ASN A 155 -3.07 28.35 2.90
N TYR A 156 -2.47 27.24 2.45
CA TYR A 156 -2.25 26.06 3.29
C TYR A 156 -1.23 26.39 4.38
N ARG A 157 -1.70 27.02 5.46
CA ARG A 157 -0.92 27.14 6.70
C ARG A 157 -1.28 25.94 7.58
N GLU A 158 -0.36 24.97 7.62
CA GLU A 158 -0.45 23.68 8.31
C GLU A 158 -1.10 23.73 9.70
N PRO A 159 -1.79 22.64 10.09
CA PRO A 159 -1.35 21.98 11.32
C PRO A 159 -1.49 20.44 11.24
N PHE A 160 -0.40 19.75 10.91
CA PHE A 160 -0.20 18.39 11.40
C PHE A 160 0.98 18.41 12.37
N ARG A 161 0.68 18.55 13.66
CA ARG A 161 1.58 18.13 14.73
C ARG A 161 0.80 17.58 15.91
#